data_AF-A0A954KAT0-F1
#
_entry.id   AF-A0A954KAT0-F1
#
_cell.length_a   1.000
_cell.length_b   1.000
_cell.length_c   1.000
_cell.angle_alpha   90.00
_cell.angle_beta   90.00
_cell.angle_gamma   90.00
#
_symmetry.space_group_name_H-M   'P 1'
#
loop_
_entity.id
_entity.type
_entity.pdbx_description
1 polymer ?
#
loop_
_entity_poly.entity_id
_entity_poly.type
_entity_poly.pdbx_seq_one_letter_code
_entity_poly.pdbx_strand_id
1 'polypeptide(L)'
;MRRTLLIGFAVMLGLAVVLPNLSPAQNDDTGSAETTKEYRGPLPAHFGKLGMSDTQKEKVYSLQESYEEQLEKLRKQIEQIEQKRDAEIETLLTPGQKLRLQELREEAAKEAAETQAKSSASAEGKF
;
A
#
# COMPACT_ATOMS: atom_id res chain seq x y z
N MET A 1 -6.11 30.67 -23.46
CA MET A 1 -4.96 31.03 -24.32
C MET A 1 -3.77 30.18 -23.89
N ARG A 2 -3.24 29.36 -24.80
CA ARG A 2 -2.19 28.36 -24.55
C ARG A 2 -0.81 29.04 -24.60
N ARG A 3 0.05 28.80 -23.60
CA ARG A 3 1.47 29.17 -23.65
C ARG A 3 2.31 27.90 -23.63
N THR A 4 2.52 27.36 -24.82
CA THR A 4 3.57 26.39 -25.11
C THR A 4 4.86 27.18 -25.33
N LEU A 5 5.94 26.85 -24.61
CA LEU A 5 7.28 27.37 -24.92
C LEU A 5 8.22 26.17 -25.14
N LEU A 6 8.62 26.02 -26.40
CA LEU A 6 9.64 25.12 -26.93
C LEU A 6 10.98 25.87 -27.01
N ILE A 7 12.01 25.38 -26.32
CA ILE A 7 13.45 25.65 -26.57
C ILE A 7 14.18 24.43 -25.97
N GLY A 8 15.12 23.73 -26.58
CA GLY A 8 15.80 23.86 -27.86
C GLY A 8 16.65 22.60 -28.08
N PHE A 9 16.86 22.28 -29.35
CA PHE A 9 17.54 21.12 -29.89
C PHE A 9 19.07 21.31 -29.78
N ALA A 10 19.80 20.35 -29.21
CA ALA A 10 21.26 20.28 -29.33
C ALA A 10 21.66 18.85 -29.69
N VAL A 11 21.64 18.58 -31.00
CA VAL A 11 22.31 17.44 -31.62
C VAL A 11 23.77 17.83 -31.81
N MET A 12 24.68 17.05 -31.23
CA MET A 12 26.09 17.06 -31.62
C MET A 12 26.53 15.63 -31.88
N LEU A 13 26.83 15.37 -33.15
CA LEU A 13 27.45 14.17 -33.70
C LEU A 13 28.86 13.99 -33.11
N GLY A 14 29.18 12.75 -32.73
CA GLY A 14 30.54 12.24 -32.62
C GLY A 14 30.55 10.77 -33.02
N LEU A 15 31.08 10.48 -34.22
CA LEU A 15 31.13 9.17 -34.88
C LEU A 15 32.56 8.61 -34.82
N ALA A 16 32.74 7.38 -34.30
CA ALA A 16 33.75 6.35 -34.69
C ALA A 16 33.62 5.17 -33.68
N VAL A 17 33.01 4.00 -33.96
CA VAL A 17 33.28 2.90 -34.93
C VAL A 17 34.46 1.97 -34.53
N VAL A 18 34.07 0.75 -34.09
CA VAL A 18 34.69 -0.60 -34.28
C VAL A 18 35.43 -1.33 -33.13
N LEU A 19 34.66 -2.21 -32.43
CA LEU A 19 34.78 -3.68 -32.13
C LEU A 19 36.09 -4.29 -31.53
N PRO A 20 36.09 -5.57 -31.09
CA PRO A 20 35.53 -6.11 -29.84
C PRO A 20 36.61 -6.85 -29.01
N ASN A 21 36.64 -6.69 -27.69
CA ASN A 21 37.53 -7.52 -26.86
C ASN A 21 36.73 -8.67 -26.23
N LEU A 22 36.78 -9.85 -26.87
CA LEU A 22 36.39 -11.12 -26.27
C LEU A 22 37.50 -11.55 -25.30
N SER A 23 37.17 -11.66 -24.02
CA SER A 23 37.92 -12.46 -23.05
C SER A 23 36.95 -13.45 -22.41
N PRO A 24 37.10 -14.77 -22.61
CA PRO A 24 36.41 -15.79 -21.83
C PRO A 24 37.41 -16.49 -20.90
N ALA A 25 37.28 -16.25 -19.59
CA ALA A 25 37.85 -17.03 -18.48
C ALA A 25 37.39 -16.33 -17.20
N GLN A 26 36.92 -16.96 -16.13
CA GLN A 26 36.65 -18.35 -15.78
C GLN A 26 35.78 -18.25 -14.51
N ASN A 27 35.01 -19.30 -14.23
CA ASN A 27 34.03 -19.37 -13.15
C ASN A 27 34.62 -19.05 -11.77
N ASP A 28 33.96 -18.15 -11.04
CA ASP A 28 33.90 -18.19 -9.58
C ASP A 28 32.44 -18.43 -9.18
N ASP A 29 32.22 -19.65 -8.73
CA ASP A 29 31.06 -20.08 -7.95
C ASP A 29 31.05 -19.34 -6.60
N THR A 30 29.90 -19.36 -5.93
CA THR A 30 29.62 -18.89 -4.56
C THR A 30 29.14 -17.44 -4.39
N GLY A 31 27.82 -17.31 -4.51
CA GLY A 31 27.07 -16.16 -4.02
C GLY A 31 25.60 -16.43 -4.18
N SER A 32 25.07 -17.31 -3.30
CA SER A 32 23.65 -17.57 -3.13
C SER A 32 22.85 -16.28 -3.33
N ALA A 33 22.22 -16.16 -4.50
CA ALA A 33 21.17 -15.18 -4.70
C ALA A 33 20.04 -15.63 -3.77
N GLU A 34 20.10 -15.15 -2.53
CA GLU A 34 18.93 -15.11 -1.66
C GLU A 34 17.92 -14.27 -2.43
N THR A 35 17.05 -14.97 -3.17
CA THR A 35 15.81 -14.41 -3.64
C THR A 35 15.10 -14.02 -2.36
N THR A 36 15.17 -12.74 -2.00
CA THR A 36 14.27 -12.15 -1.03
C THR A 36 12.89 -12.61 -1.45
N LYS A 37 12.33 -13.60 -0.75
CA LYS A 37 10.97 -14.06 -1.03
C LYS A 37 10.12 -12.86 -0.66
N GLU A 38 9.79 -12.06 -1.67
CA GLU A 38 8.74 -11.05 -1.55
C GLU A 38 7.59 -11.76 -0.86
N TYR A 39 7.18 -11.20 0.28
CA TYR A 39 6.13 -11.80 1.07
C TYR A 39 4.85 -11.77 0.24
N ARG A 40 4.54 -12.89 -0.41
CA ARG A 40 3.34 -13.06 -1.23
C ARG A 40 2.18 -13.34 -0.29
N GLY A 41 1.08 -12.60 -0.46
CA GLY A 41 -0.15 -12.81 0.31
C GLY A 41 -0.68 -14.25 0.18
N PRO A 42 -1.61 -14.67 1.06
CA PRO A 42 -2.16 -16.02 1.00
C PRO A 42 -2.94 -16.21 -0.30
N LEU A 43 -2.89 -17.45 -0.82
CA LEU A 43 -3.83 -17.84 -1.87
C LEU A 43 -5.27 -17.60 -1.39
N PRO A 44 -6.19 -17.27 -2.31
CA PRO A 44 -7.60 -17.17 -1.97
C PRO A 44 -8.10 -18.43 -1.27
N ALA A 45 -9.12 -18.26 -0.41
CA ALA A 45 -9.65 -19.35 0.40
C ALA A 45 -9.96 -20.59 -0.45
N HIS A 46 -9.52 -21.75 0.01
CA HIS A 46 -9.65 -23.06 -0.66
C HIS A 46 -8.83 -23.28 -1.95
N PHE A 47 -8.22 -22.26 -2.56
CA PHE A 47 -7.45 -22.42 -3.81
C PHE A 47 -6.21 -23.31 -3.61
N GLY A 48 -5.62 -23.32 -2.41
CA GLY A 48 -4.52 -24.22 -2.06
C GLY A 48 -4.88 -25.71 -2.15
N LYS A 49 -6.16 -26.08 -2.15
CA LYS A 49 -6.62 -27.48 -2.22
C LYS A 49 -6.82 -27.97 -3.66
N LEU A 50 -6.68 -27.09 -4.66
CA LEU A 50 -6.98 -27.41 -6.06
C LEU A 50 -5.81 -28.02 -6.84
N GLY A 51 -4.66 -28.24 -6.19
CA GLY A 51 -3.48 -28.81 -6.87
C GLY A 51 -2.94 -27.91 -7.99
N MET A 52 -3.04 -26.58 -7.84
CA MET A 52 -2.58 -25.63 -8.84
C MET A 52 -1.08 -25.74 -9.08
N SER A 53 -0.66 -25.59 -10.34
CA SER A 53 0.76 -25.52 -10.68
C SER A 53 1.38 -24.22 -10.16
N ASP A 54 2.71 -24.20 -10.01
CA ASP A 54 3.40 -23.02 -9.48
C ASP A 54 3.26 -21.81 -10.42
N THR A 55 3.24 -22.04 -11.73
CA THR A 55 2.96 -20.98 -12.72
C THR A 55 1.55 -20.40 -12.58
N GLN A 56 0.55 -21.21 -12.23
CA GLN A 56 -0.80 -20.71 -11.98
C GLN A 56 -0.85 -19.89 -10.69
N LYS A 57 -0.20 -20.34 -9.62
CA LYS A 57 -0.11 -19.59 -8.35
C LYS A 57 0.58 -18.25 -8.56
N GLU A 58 1.68 -18.21 -9.32
CA GLU A 58 2.39 -16.96 -9.60
C GLU A 58 1.49 -15.94 -10.30
N LYS A 59 0.71 -16.38 -11.29
CA LYS A 59 -0.28 -15.52 -11.95
C LYS A 59 -1.35 -15.01 -10.99
N VAL A 60 -1.80 -15.85 -10.04
CA VAL A 60 -2.77 -15.42 -9.02
C VAL A 60 -2.16 -14.34 -8.13
N TYR A 61 -0.91 -14.50 -7.69
CA TYR A 61 -0.25 -13.51 -6.86
C TYR A 61 -0.07 -12.18 -7.60
N SER A 62 0.40 -12.20 -8.86
CA SER A 62 0.52 -10.99 -9.67
C SER A 62 -0.82 -10.29 -9.89
N LEU A 63 -1.91 -11.05 -10.06
CA LEU A 63 -3.26 -10.49 -10.14
C LEU A 63 -3.68 -9.83 -8.82
N GLN A 64 -3.46 -10.51 -7.69
CA GLN A 64 -3.79 -9.97 -6.37
C GLN A 64 -3.07 -8.63 -6.13
N GLU A 65 -1.77 -8.56 -6.42
CA GLU A 65 -0.97 -7.35 -6.28
C GLU A 65 -1.50 -6.21 -7.18
N SER A 66 -1.74 -6.49 -8.46
CA SER A 66 -2.26 -5.49 -9.41
C SER A 66 -3.62 -4.93 -9.00
N TYR A 67 -4.48 -5.76 -8.41
CA TYR A 67 -5.78 -5.30 -7.90
C TYR A 67 -5.66 -4.62 -6.54
N GLU A 68 -4.73 -5.00 -5.67
CA GLU A 68 -4.57 -4.39 -4.35
C GLU A 68 -4.23 -2.90 -4.47
N GLU A 69 -3.35 -2.51 -5.39
CA GLU A 69 -3.05 -1.08 -5.63
C GLU A 69 -4.31 -0.28 -6.02
N GLN A 70 -5.14 -0.84 -6.89
CA GLN A 70 -6.39 -0.22 -7.32
C GLN A 70 -7.40 -0.15 -6.16
N LEU A 71 -7.49 -1.21 -5.35
CA LEU A 71 -8.35 -1.26 -4.18
C LEU A 71 -7.92 -0.26 -3.12
N GLU A 72 -6.62 -0.13 -2.84
CA GLU A 72 -6.11 0.88 -1.92
C GLU A 72 -6.47 2.30 -2.36
N LYS A 73 -6.32 2.59 -3.66
CA LYS A 73 -6.72 3.89 -4.21
C LYS A 73 -8.21 4.14 -4.02
N LEU A 74 -9.06 3.15 -4.30
CA LEU A 74 -10.51 3.27 -4.12
C LEU A 74 -10.89 3.44 -2.64
N ARG A 75 -10.25 2.70 -1.73
CA ARG A 75 -10.45 2.84 -0.28
C ARG A 75 -10.10 4.25 0.19
N LYS A 76 -8.98 4.82 -0.26
CA LYS A 76 -8.61 6.22 0.04
C LYS A 76 -9.63 7.22 -0.50
N GLN A 77 -10.18 6.98 -1.69
CA GLN A 77 -11.23 7.84 -2.24
C GLN A 77 -12.53 7.75 -1.43
N ILE A 78 -12.90 6.55 -0.99
CA ILE A 78 -14.06 6.33 -0.12
C ILE A 78 -13.86 7.08 1.20
N GLU A 79 -12.70 6.92 1.86
CA GLU A 79 -12.38 7.60 3.11
C GLU A 79 -12.48 9.13 2.96
N GLN A 80 -11.94 9.69 1.88
CA GLN A 80 -12.03 11.13 1.60
C GLN A 80 -13.47 11.61 1.43
N ILE A 81 -14.32 10.81 0.75
CA ILE A 81 -15.73 11.14 0.54
C ILE A 81 -16.49 11.06 1.87
N GLU A 82 -16.23 10.05 2.68
CA GLU A 82 -16.84 9.88 4.00
C GLU A 82 -16.47 11.05 4.93
N GLN A 83 -15.19 11.41 5.02
CA GLN A 83 -14.73 12.56 5.80
C GLN A 83 -15.41 13.87 5.35
N LYS A 84 -15.51 14.07 4.02
CA LYS A 84 -16.16 15.26 3.46
C LYS A 84 -17.66 15.30 3.80
N ARG A 85 -18.37 14.18 3.60
CA ARG A 85 -19.79 14.06 3.94
C ARG A 85 -20.01 14.37 5.42
N ASP A 86 -19.20 13.80 6.30
CA ASP A 86 -19.36 13.94 7.75
C ASP A 86 -19.08 15.37 8.20
N ALA A 87 -18.05 16.01 7.63
CA ALA A 87 -17.80 17.43 7.85
C ALA A 87 -18.99 18.30 7.40
N GLU A 88 -19.56 18.02 6.22
CA GLU A 88 -20.75 18.72 5.72
C GLU A 88 -21.97 18.52 6.65
N ILE A 89 -22.19 17.30 7.15
CA ILE A 89 -23.25 17.00 8.12
C ILE A 89 -23.05 17.83 9.41
N GLU A 90 -21.83 17.90 9.93
CA GLU A 90 -21.54 18.70 11.13
C GLU A 90 -21.79 20.21 10.92
N THR A 91 -21.69 20.72 9.69
CA THR A 91 -22.03 22.13 9.42
C THR A 91 -23.50 22.45 9.66
N LEU A 92 -24.39 21.46 9.57
CA LEU A 92 -25.83 21.62 9.81
C LEU A 92 -26.19 21.74 11.29
N LEU A 93 -25.26 21.46 12.19
CA LEU A 93 -25.48 21.52 13.64
C LEU A 93 -25.42 22.95 14.15
N THR A 94 -26.30 23.26 15.10
CA THR A 94 -26.23 24.49 15.90
C THR A 94 -24.98 24.49 16.80
N PRO A 95 -24.51 25.67 17.26
CA PRO A 95 -23.35 25.75 18.16
C PRO A 95 -23.49 24.88 19.42
N GLY A 96 -24.67 24.85 20.03
CA GLY A 96 -24.94 24.00 21.20
C GLY A 96 -24.88 22.50 20.90
N GLN A 97 -25.38 22.08 19.72
CA GLN A 97 -25.27 20.69 19.27
C GLN A 97 -23.83 20.28 18.98
N LYS A 98 -23.01 21.18 18.41
CA LYS A 98 -21.58 20.93 18.19
C LYS A 98 -20.82 20.73 19.50
N LEU A 99 -21.10 21.58 20.50
CA LEU A 99 -20.50 21.42 21.82
C LEU A 99 -20.89 20.06 22.43
N ARG A 100 -22.18 19.70 22.37
CA ARG A 100 -22.63 18.40 22.87
C ARG A 100 -22.00 17.22 22.13
N LEU A 101 -21.83 17.33 20.81
CA LEU A 101 -21.14 16.31 20.02
C LEU A 101 -19.68 16.13 20.44
N GLN A 102 -18.97 17.23 20.75
CA GLN A 102 -17.61 17.16 21.26
C GLN A 102 -17.55 16.46 22.62
N GLU A 103 -18.41 16.80 23.56
CA GLU A 103 -18.48 16.14 24.87
C GLU A 103 -18.69 14.63 24.74
N LEU A 104 -19.62 14.22 23.87
CA LEU A 104 -19.90 12.80 23.60
C LEU A 104 -18.68 12.06 23.01
N ARG A 105 -17.91 12.73 22.15
CA ARG A 105 -16.66 12.17 21.59
C ARG A 105 -15.59 11.97 22.67
N GLU A 106 -15.45 12.93 23.58
CA GLU A 106 -14.50 12.85 24.69
C GLU A 106 -14.87 11.76 25.71
N GLU A 107 -16.16 11.61 26.01
CA GLU A 107 -16.69 10.55 26.87
C GLU A 107 -16.40 9.17 26.26
N ALA A 108 -16.75 8.97 24.98
CA ALA A 108 -16.47 7.72 24.27
C ALA A 108 -14.97 7.38 24.21
N ALA A 109 -14.09 8.38 24.04
CA ALA A 109 -12.65 8.17 24.05
C ALA A 109 -12.14 7.71 25.43
N LYS A 110 -12.68 8.27 26.52
CA LYS A 110 -12.33 7.85 27.89
C LYS A 110 -12.80 6.42 28.15
N GLU A 111 -14.03 6.08 27.79
CA GLU A 111 -14.57 4.71 27.94
C GLU A 111 -13.76 3.68 27.15
N ALA A 112 -13.34 4.03 25.93
CA ALA A 112 -12.49 3.17 25.11
C ALA A 112 -11.11 2.96 25.77
N ALA A 113 -10.50 4.02 26.31
CA ALA A 113 -9.22 3.94 27.01
C ALA A 113 -9.31 3.08 28.28
N GLU A 114 -10.37 3.24 29.08
CA GLU A 114 -10.60 2.40 30.27
C GLU A 114 -10.79 0.92 29.92
N THR A 115 -11.53 0.64 28.84
CA THR A 115 -11.75 -0.72 28.36
C THR A 115 -10.44 -1.37 27.90
N GLN A 116 -9.59 -0.60 27.23
CA GLN A 116 -8.25 -1.05 26.85
C GLN A 116 -7.37 -1.31 28.07
N ALA A 117 -7.37 -0.42 29.07
CA ALA A 117 -6.59 -0.60 30.30
C ALA A 117 -7.03 -1.82 31.13
N LYS A 118 -8.34 -2.08 31.20
CA LYS A 118 -8.88 -3.27 31.89
C LYS A 118 -8.55 -4.57 31.14
N SER A 119 -8.57 -4.55 29.81
CA SER A 119 -8.26 -5.73 29.01
C SER A 119 -6.76 -6.07 29.01
N SER A 120 -5.86 -5.06 29.04
CA SER A 120 -4.42 -5.29 29.19
C SER A 120 -4.04 -5.77 30.59
N ALA A 121 -4.61 -5.19 31.65
CA ALA A 121 -4.37 -5.64 33.04
C ALA A 121 -4.84 -7.08 33.30
N SER A 122 -5.93 -7.53 32.67
CA SER A 122 -6.39 -8.91 32.76
C SER A 122 -5.58 -9.90 31.92
N ALA A 123 -4.82 -9.43 30.92
CA ALA A 123 -3.95 -10.26 30.10
C ALA A 123 -2.59 -10.51 30.79
N GLU A 124 -2.08 -9.54 31.55
CA GLU A 124 -0.80 -9.66 32.28
C GLU A 124 -0.89 -10.50 33.57
N GLY A 125 -2.07 -10.63 34.18
CA GLY A 125 -2.29 -11.46 35.38
C GLY A 125 -2.50 -12.96 35.13
N LYS A 126 -2.37 -13.42 33.88
CA LYS A 126 -2.50 -14.84 33.48
C LYS A 126 -1.13 -15.43 33.10
N PHE A 127 -0.15 -15.34 33.98
CA PHE A 127 1.10 -16.09 33.92
C PHE A 127 1.53 -16.52 35.32
#